data_AF-A0A1V5JYI5-F1
#
_entry.id   AF-A0A1V5JYI5-F1
#
_cell.length_a   1.000
_cell.length_b   1.000
_cell.length_c   1.000
_cell.angle_alpha   90.00
_cell.angle_beta   90.00
_cell.angle_gamma   90.00
#
_symmetry.space_group_name_H-M   'P 1'
#
loop_
_entity.id
_entity.type
_entity.pdbx_description
1 polymer ?
#
loop_
_entity_poly.entity_id
_entity_poly.type
_entity_poly.pdbx_seq_one_letter_code
_entity_poly.pdbx_strand_id
1 'polypeptide(L)'
;MEALLYAAGTRQCQVAASFGIHPGLNRSYIAVCPSAPGIRDHLAGLVTFVDGEHDETIDPGKRARLADLFGITPEEVAVVGEDRFRDLVIERVALLDVYR
;
A
#
# COMPACT_ATOMS: atom_id res chain seq x y z
N MET A 1 1.08 13.30 3.96
CA MET A 1 0.57 12.47 5.09
C MET A 1 -0.77 11.85 4.72
N GLU A 2 -1.72 12.63 4.21
CA GLU A 2 -3.05 12.15 3.76
C GLU A 2 -3.02 10.90 2.85
N ALA A 3 -2.11 10.82 1.88
CA ALA A 3 -2.00 9.64 1.01
C ALA A 3 -1.65 8.34 1.78
N LEU A 4 -0.86 8.44 2.86
CA LEU A 4 -0.51 7.28 3.70
C LEU A 4 -1.67 6.90 4.64
N LEU A 5 -2.40 7.88 5.14
CA LEU A 5 -3.63 7.65 5.92
C LEU A 5 -4.68 6.94 5.07
N TYR A 6 -4.84 7.40 3.83
CA TYR A 6 -5.73 6.78 2.84
C TYR A 6 -5.29 5.34 2.56
N ALA A 7 -4.02 5.12 2.22
CA ALA A 7 -3.48 3.79 1.96
C ALA A 7 -3.62 2.84 3.17
N ALA A 8 -3.56 3.37 4.39
CA ALA A 8 -3.72 2.60 5.60
C ALA A 8 -5.17 2.22 5.93
N GLY A 9 -6.15 2.73 5.16
CA GLY A 9 -7.58 2.49 5.44
C GLY A 9 -8.02 3.00 6.81
N THR A 10 -7.28 3.97 7.39
CA THR A 10 -7.58 4.52 8.73
C THR A 10 -7.31 6.02 8.83
N ARG A 11 -8.11 6.71 9.65
CA ARG A 11 -7.88 8.11 10.03
C ARG A 11 -7.02 8.26 11.30
N GLN A 12 -6.62 7.15 11.93
CA GLN A 12 -5.77 7.19 13.10
C GLN A 12 -4.30 7.33 12.70
N CYS A 13 -3.72 8.52 12.94
CA CYS A 13 -2.32 8.81 12.62
C CYS A 13 -1.32 7.83 13.24
N GLN A 14 -1.63 7.29 14.41
CA GLN A 14 -0.76 6.32 15.09
C GLN A 14 -0.66 4.98 14.35
N VAL A 15 -1.76 4.53 13.72
CA VAL A 15 -1.77 3.30 12.92
C VAL A 15 -1.16 3.55 11.55
N ALA A 16 -1.46 4.69 10.91
CA ALA A 16 -0.87 5.05 9.62
C ALA A 16 0.64 5.34 9.68
N ALA A 17 1.20 5.64 10.85
CA ALA A 17 2.65 5.72 11.03
C ALA A 17 3.35 4.38 10.72
N SER A 18 2.64 3.24 10.81
CA SER A 18 3.17 1.94 10.36
C SER A 18 3.25 1.78 8.84
N PHE A 19 2.52 2.61 8.08
CA PHE A 19 2.44 2.59 6.61
C PHE A 19 3.50 3.46 5.91
N GLY A 20 4.53 3.88 6.64
CA GLY A 20 5.57 4.80 6.16
C GLY A 20 6.98 4.24 6.29
N ILE A 21 7.94 5.17 6.26
CA ILE A 21 9.34 4.84 6.51
C ILE A 21 9.57 4.48 7.98
N HIS A 22 10.37 3.44 8.22
CA HIS A 22 10.74 2.99 9.56
C HIS A 22 12.26 2.84 9.70
N PRO A 23 12.80 2.71 10.93
CA PRO A 23 14.21 2.38 11.11
C PRO A 23 14.57 1.07 10.40
N GLY A 24 15.69 1.06 9.67
CA GLY A 24 16.17 -0.10 8.91
C GLY A 24 15.94 0.03 7.40
N LEU A 25 15.89 -1.12 6.72
CA LEU A 25 15.72 -1.18 5.28
C LEU A 25 14.26 -0.95 4.90
N ASN A 26 14.01 0.05 4.06
CA ASN A 26 12.68 0.37 3.54
C ASN A 26 12.61 0.01 2.05
N ARG A 27 11.69 -0.90 1.69
CA ARG A 27 11.33 -1.17 0.29
C ARG A 27 10.10 -0.34 -0.04
N SER A 28 10.34 0.92 -0.43
CA SER A 28 9.28 1.94 -0.55
C SER A 28 9.16 2.46 -1.98
N TYR A 29 7.94 2.85 -2.33
CA TYR A 29 7.66 3.61 -3.54
C TYR A 29 7.62 5.11 -3.22
N ILE A 30 8.05 5.94 -4.17
CA ILE A 30 7.93 7.39 -4.08
C ILE A 30 6.76 7.82 -4.97
N ALA A 31 5.74 8.41 -4.35
CA ALA A 31 4.63 9.05 -5.04
C ALA A 31 4.80 10.57 -5.01
N VAL A 32 4.74 11.22 -6.18
CA VAL A 32 4.84 12.67 -6.32
C VAL A 32 3.54 13.21 -6.92
N CYS A 33 2.83 14.06 -6.16
CA CYS A 33 1.55 14.64 -6.57
C CYS A 33 1.41 16.08 -6.01
N PRO A 34 1.18 17.11 -6.87
CA PRO A 34 1.15 17.03 -8.33
C PRO A 34 2.54 16.73 -8.90
N SER A 35 2.59 16.23 -10.14
CA SER A 35 3.86 16.04 -10.83
C SER A 35 4.59 17.38 -11.00
N ALA A 36 5.92 17.37 -10.81
CA ALA A 36 6.76 18.55 -10.96
C ALA A 36 7.77 18.37 -12.11
N PRO A 37 8.03 19.41 -12.92
CA PRO A 37 9.09 19.36 -13.93
C PRO A 37 10.45 18.98 -13.32
N GLY A 38 11.21 18.12 -13.99
CA GLY A 38 12.55 17.71 -13.55
C GLY A 38 12.57 16.72 -12.36
N ILE A 39 11.43 16.25 -11.87
CA ILE A 39 11.39 15.36 -10.70
C ILE A 39 12.17 14.04 -10.90
N ARG A 40 12.16 13.48 -12.12
CA ARG A 40 12.93 12.26 -12.42
C ARG A 40 14.43 12.52 -12.30
N ASP A 41 14.91 13.67 -12.76
CA ASP A 41 16.33 14.03 -12.69
C ASP A 41 16.78 14.21 -11.24
N HIS A 42 15.94 14.82 -10.41
CA HIS A 42 16.19 14.96 -8.97
C HIS A 42 16.20 13.62 -8.23
N LEU A 43 15.42 12.63 -8.70
CA LEU A 43 15.33 11.30 -8.08
C LEU A 43 16.35 10.29 -8.64
N ALA A 44 16.97 10.55 -9.80
CA ALA A 44 17.81 9.58 -10.49
C ALA A 44 19.01 9.06 -9.66
N GLY A 45 19.53 9.86 -8.72
CA GLY A 45 20.59 9.44 -7.80
C GLY A 45 20.11 8.81 -6.50
N LEU A 46 18.79 8.77 -6.24
CA LEU A 46 18.19 8.36 -4.98
C LEU A 46 17.34 7.08 -5.10
N VAL A 47 16.87 6.76 -6.31
CA VAL A 47 15.99 5.61 -6.55
C VAL A 47 16.43 4.80 -7.75
N THR A 48 16.02 3.54 -7.77
CA THR A 48 16.04 2.73 -8.98
C THR A 48 14.70 2.88 -9.68
N PHE A 49 14.72 3.44 -10.90
CA PHE A 49 13.53 3.43 -11.74
C PHE A 49 13.24 2.01 -12.22
N VAL A 50 11.99 1.59 -12.08
CA VAL A 50 11.48 0.34 -12.63
C VAL A 50 10.60 0.73 -13.81
N ASP A 51 11.03 0.41 -15.03
CA ASP A 51 10.26 0.65 -16.24
C ASP A 51 9.33 -0.55 -16.53
N GLY A 52 8.05 -0.30 -16.81
CA GLY A 52 7.03 -1.33 -17.12
C GLY A 52 6.00 -1.57 -16.01
N GLU A 53 5.03 -2.46 -16.27
CA GLU A 53 4.16 -3.00 -15.21
C GLU A 53 5.03 -3.83 -14.27
N HIS A 54 5.31 -3.29 -13.08
CA HIS A 54 5.91 -4.08 -12.02
C HIS A 54 4.84 -5.05 -11.52
N ASP A 55 4.93 -6.31 -11.93
CA ASP A 55 4.10 -7.38 -11.38
C ASP A 55 4.57 -7.68 -9.94
N GLU A 56 4.18 -6.80 -9.03
CA GLU A 56 4.44 -6.97 -7.61
C GLU A 56 3.59 -8.13 -7.10
N THR A 57 4.21 -9.31 -7.09
CA THR A 57 3.64 -10.52 -6.51
C THR A 57 3.45 -10.31 -5.00
N ILE A 58 2.27 -10.68 -4.50
CA ILE A 58 2.00 -10.69 -3.07
C ILE A 58 2.54 -12.01 -2.53
N ASP A 59 3.79 -11.99 -2.07
CA ASP A 59 4.39 -13.15 -1.41
C ASP A 59 3.61 -13.53 -0.13
N PRO A 60 3.70 -14.78 0.36
CA PRO A 60 2.94 -15.24 1.53
C PRO A 60 3.17 -14.39 2.79
N GLY A 61 4.38 -13.84 2.98
CA GLY A 61 4.69 -12.95 4.09
C GLY A 61 4.02 -11.59 3.95
N LYS A 62 4.02 -11.01 2.75
CA LYS A 62 3.28 -9.77 2.45
C LYS A 62 1.78 -9.98 2.62
N ARG A 63 1.27 -11.13 2.18
CA ARG A 63 -0.14 -11.51 2.33
C ARG A 63 -0.56 -11.55 3.80
N ALA A 64 0.20 -12.24 4.65
CA ALA A 64 -0.11 -12.35 6.06
C ALA A 64 -0.16 -10.96 6.75
N ARG A 65 0.80 -10.09 6.42
CA ARG A 65 0.81 -8.71 6.93
C ARG A 65 -0.41 -7.92 6.48
N LEU A 66 -0.80 -8.03 5.20
CA LEU A 66 -1.99 -7.34 4.68
C LEU A 66 -3.27 -7.87 5.32
N ALA A 67 -3.38 -9.18 5.54
CA ALA A 67 -4.55 -9.78 6.16
C ALA A 67 -4.73 -9.31 7.60
N ASP A 68 -3.66 -9.30 8.38
CA ASP A 68 -3.66 -8.78 9.76
C ASP A 68 -4.06 -7.29 9.80
N LEU A 69 -3.41 -6.49 8.94
CA LEU A 69 -3.56 -5.04 8.89
C LEU A 69 -4.97 -4.58 8.48
N PHE A 70 -5.57 -5.27 7.52
CA PHE A 70 -6.91 -4.94 7.03
C PHE A 70 -8.01 -5.78 7.69
N GLY A 71 -7.67 -6.69 8.60
CA GLY A 71 -8.63 -7.60 9.24
C GLY A 71 -9.37 -8.47 8.23
N ILE A 72 -8.63 -9.04 7.28
CA ILE A 72 -9.14 -9.98 6.26
C ILE A 72 -9.05 -11.39 6.82
N THR A 73 -10.17 -12.10 6.90
CA THR A 73 -10.22 -13.45 7.48
C THR A 73 -10.01 -14.56 6.45
N PRO A 74 -9.61 -15.76 6.89
CA PRO A 74 -9.52 -16.93 6.00
C PRO A 74 -10.85 -17.28 5.32
N GLU A 75 -11.98 -17.04 5.99
CA GLU A 75 -13.32 -17.29 5.44
C GLU A 75 -13.63 -16.34 4.29
N GLU A 76 -13.30 -15.05 4.42
CA GLU A 76 -13.45 -14.08 3.34
C GLU A 76 -12.64 -14.47 2.11
N VAL A 77 -11.38 -14.89 2.33
CA VAL A 77 -10.50 -15.40 1.27
C VAL A 77 -11.10 -16.64 0.60
N ALA A 78 -11.63 -17.59 1.39
CA ALA A 78 -12.24 -18.80 0.88
C ALA A 78 -13.47 -18.53 0.00
N VAL A 79 -14.21 -17.45 0.28
CA VAL A 79 -15.39 -17.03 -0.50
C VAL A 79 -15.00 -16.38 -1.82
N VAL A 80 -14.02 -15.46 -1.82
CA VAL A 80 -13.66 -14.70 -3.03
C VAL A 80 -12.62 -15.41 -3.92
N GLY A 81 -11.89 -16.36 -3.34
CA GLY A 81 -10.77 -17.05 -3.99
C GLY A 81 -9.44 -16.30 -3.83
N GLU A 82 -8.36 -17.07 -3.88
CA GLU A 82 -6.98 -16.60 -3.67
C GLU A 82 -6.57 -15.45 -4.59
N ASP A 83 -6.99 -15.51 -5.86
CA ASP A 83 -6.66 -14.53 -6.90
C ASP A 83 -7.27 -13.15 -6.61
N ARG A 84 -8.31 -13.09 -5.78
CA ARG A 84 -9.06 -11.86 -5.46
C ARG A 84 -8.67 -11.26 -4.11
N PHE A 85 -7.62 -11.77 -3.45
CA PHE A 85 -7.14 -11.18 -2.20
C PHE A 85 -6.82 -9.68 -2.33
N ARG A 86 -6.27 -9.26 -3.48
CA ARG A 86 -5.98 -7.85 -3.77
C ARG A 86 -7.25 -6.99 -3.76
N ASP A 87 -8.37 -7.52 -4.23
CA ASP A 87 -9.65 -6.80 -4.25
C ASP A 87 -10.14 -6.51 -2.82
N LEU A 88 -10.00 -7.46 -1.90
CA LEU A 88 -10.36 -7.28 -0.49
C LEU A 88 -9.55 -6.15 0.17
N VAL A 89 -8.26 -6.05 -0.14
CA VAL A 89 -7.41 -4.95 0.35
C VAL A 89 -7.89 -3.60 -0.19
N ILE A 90 -8.16 -3.51 -1.49
CA ILE A 90 -8.64 -2.29 -2.14
C ILE A 90 -10.01 -1.88 -1.57
N GLU A 91 -10.90 -2.85 -1.35
CA GLU A 91 -12.21 -2.61 -0.74
C GLU A 91 -12.07 -1.99 0.66
N ARG A 92 -11.23 -2.56 1.53
CA ARG A 92 -11.03 -2.02 2.89
C ARG A 92 -10.45 -0.61 2.89
N VAL A 93 -9.57 -0.30 1.94
CA VAL A 93 -9.08 1.07 1.72
C VAL A 93 -10.22 2.00 1.28
N ALA A 94 -11.04 1.59 0.32
CA ALA A 94 -12.13 2.40 -0.22
C ALA A 94 -13.27 2.65 0.78
N LEU A 95 -13.54 1.68 1.67
CA LEU A 95 -14.58 1.81 2.70
C LEU A 95 -14.32 2.97 3.68
N LEU A 96 -13.07 3.45 3.81
CA LEU A 96 -12.75 4.66 4.57
C LEU A 96 -13.57 5.89 4.12
N ASP A 97 -13.91 5.96 2.82
CA ASP A 97 -14.71 7.07 2.27
C ASP A 97 -16.21 6.92 2.53
N VAL A 98 -16.68 5.69 2.75
CA VAL A 98 -18.10 5.34 2.91
C VAL A 98 -18.56 5.42 4.36
N TYR A 99 -17.71 5.05 5.33
CA TYR A 99 -18.01 5.15 6.78
C TYR A 99 -17.96 6.60 7.31
N ARG A 100 -18.46 7.55 6.53
CA ARG A 100 -18.46 8.98 6.84
C ARG A 100 -19.51 9.35 7.90
#